data_AF-A0AAP0PVT1-F1
#
_entry.id   AF-A0AAP0PVT1-F1
#
_cell.length_a   1.000
_cell.length_b   1.000
_cell.length_c   1.000
_cell.angle_alpha   90.00
_cell.angle_beta   90.00
_cell.angle_gamma   90.00
#
_symmetry.space_group_name_H-M   'P 1'
#
loop_
_entity.id
_entity.type
_entity.pdbx_description
1 polymer ?
#
loop_
_entity_poly.entity_id
_entity_poly.type
_entity_poly.pdbx_seq_one_letter_code
_entity_poly.pdbx_strand_id
1 'polypeptide(L)'
;MESRGGRRISRGMLPLLAFHVVNEYYRSESRPPVTAGLLAANTLIYLRPGILDNILPTLNEVWFNPHLIVKNKDLKRFFLSAFYHIGDSHLVYNMMSLLWKGLQLETSMGSVEFASMVAALVAMSQGITLILAKSLLLLFDYERAYYYEHAVGFSGVLFAMKVVLNSQSDDYTYVHGLVIPSRYAAWAELVLIQMFVPGVSFLGHLGGILAGILYLRLKGSNRGQDPLTILMRRITGLLNWPFKFVRNLFLSQQRRIHGRGTVGRGQPSGRSFGPWRCRVCSFDNSELLNVCEMCSTEREGNVDGSSAFHSRRGRERGLSGLWRCQACSFDNSELLITCEICGIERDGNATGASAIRQQNRRLHNPSPEELRRRRLERYSG
;
A
#
# COMPACT_ATOMS: atom_id res chain seq x y z
N MET A 1 -9.95 -9.72 -56.02
CA MET A 1 -8.79 -10.60 -55.84
C MET A 1 -8.48 -10.67 -54.36
N GLU A 2 -8.72 -11.84 -53.76
CA GLU A 2 -8.45 -12.16 -52.36
C GLU A 2 -7.00 -11.88 -51.97
N SER A 3 -6.82 -11.03 -50.95
CA SER A 3 -5.62 -11.08 -50.12
C SER A 3 -5.97 -11.86 -48.85
N ARG A 4 -5.74 -13.18 -48.92
CA ARG A 4 -5.79 -14.10 -47.79
C ARG A 4 -5.04 -13.53 -46.59
N GLY A 5 -5.78 -13.31 -45.49
CA GLY A 5 -5.22 -13.00 -44.18
C GLY A 5 -4.28 -14.12 -43.75
N GLY A 6 -2.98 -13.90 -43.91
CA GLY A 6 -1.95 -14.78 -43.42
C GLY A 6 -2.07 -14.91 -41.90
N ARG A 7 -2.56 -16.08 -41.47
CA ARG A 7 -2.53 -16.55 -40.09
C ARG A 7 -1.09 -16.43 -39.59
N ARG A 8 -0.78 -15.37 -38.83
CA ARG A 8 0.49 -15.25 -38.11
C ARG A 8 0.49 -16.33 -37.03
N ILE A 9 0.97 -17.52 -37.38
CA ILE A 9 1.38 -18.53 -36.40
C ILE A 9 2.50 -17.87 -35.59
N SER A 10 2.19 -17.42 -34.37
CA SER A 10 3.19 -16.86 -33.45
C SER A 10 4.25 -17.95 -33.19
N ARG A 11 5.44 -17.73 -33.74
CA ARG A 11 6.56 -18.65 -33.69
C ARG A 11 7.35 -18.40 -32.42
N GLY A 12 7.19 -19.27 -31.43
CA GLY A 12 8.17 -19.49 -30.35
C GLY A 12 7.60 -19.40 -28.94
N MET A 13 7.15 -18.22 -28.51
CA MET A 13 6.94 -17.96 -27.07
C MET A 13 5.53 -18.27 -26.56
N LEU A 14 4.48 -18.14 -27.38
CA LEU A 14 3.11 -18.43 -26.94
C LEU A 14 2.88 -19.92 -26.60
N PRO A 15 3.40 -20.90 -27.37
CA PRO A 15 3.33 -22.29 -26.97
C PRO A 15 4.09 -22.59 -25.67
N LEU A 16 5.25 -21.93 -25.46
CA LEU A 16 6.01 -22.03 -24.21
C LEU A 16 5.24 -21.45 -23.02
N LEU A 17 4.62 -20.28 -23.21
CA LEU A 17 3.72 -19.70 -22.22
C LEU A 17 2.58 -20.66 -21.88
N ALA A 18 1.92 -21.23 -22.90
CA ALA A 18 0.84 -22.18 -22.70
C ALA A 18 1.31 -23.41 -21.91
N PHE A 19 2.47 -23.96 -22.27
CA PHE A 19 3.08 -25.08 -21.55
C PHE A 19 3.39 -24.73 -20.08
N HIS A 20 4.01 -23.57 -19.83
CA HIS A 20 4.32 -23.10 -18.47
C HIS A 20 3.06 -22.86 -17.64
N VAL A 21 2.05 -22.19 -18.22
CA VAL A 21 0.76 -21.94 -17.56
C VAL A 21 0.11 -23.26 -17.20
N VAL A 22 0.03 -24.21 -18.13
CA VAL A 22 -0.54 -25.55 -17.87
C VAL A 22 0.25 -26.24 -16.76
N ASN A 23 1.57 -26.38 -16.91
CA ASN A 23 2.38 -27.11 -15.94
C ASN A 23 2.30 -26.52 -14.52
N GLU A 24 2.40 -25.19 -14.37
CA GLU A 24 2.34 -24.55 -13.06
C GLU A 24 0.93 -24.56 -12.47
N TYR A 25 -0.09 -24.30 -13.30
CA TYR A 25 -1.48 -24.27 -12.86
C TYR A 25 -1.97 -25.66 -12.41
N TYR A 26 -1.62 -26.72 -13.12
CA TYR A 26 -1.99 -28.09 -12.75
C TYR A 26 -1.24 -28.61 -11.52
N ARG A 27 -0.04 -28.09 -11.23
CA ARG A 27 0.71 -28.40 -10.00
C ARG A 27 0.14 -27.69 -8.77
N SER A 28 -0.56 -26.59 -8.95
CA SER A 28 -1.19 -25.87 -7.85
C SER A 28 -2.44 -26.59 -7.35
N GLU A 29 -2.43 -27.03 -6.10
CA GLU A 29 -3.57 -27.72 -5.46
C GLU A 29 -4.82 -26.82 -5.37
N SER A 30 -4.62 -25.50 -5.25
CA SER A 30 -5.69 -24.52 -5.02
C SER A 30 -6.41 -24.06 -6.30
N ARG A 31 -5.85 -24.31 -7.49
CA ARG A 31 -6.42 -23.96 -8.83
C ARG A 31 -7.08 -22.57 -8.86
N PRO A 32 -6.31 -21.47 -8.78
CA PRO A 32 -6.83 -20.12 -8.58
C PRO A 32 -7.67 -19.61 -9.78
N PRO A 33 -9.01 -19.53 -9.66
CA PRO A 33 -9.89 -19.26 -10.80
C PRO A 33 -9.78 -17.84 -11.34
N VAL A 34 -9.52 -16.83 -10.50
CA VAL A 34 -9.45 -15.44 -10.95
C VAL A 34 -8.15 -15.20 -11.71
N THR A 35 -7.04 -15.76 -11.24
CA THR A 35 -5.76 -15.76 -11.94
C THR A 35 -5.88 -16.41 -13.32
N ALA A 36 -6.52 -17.59 -13.39
CA ALA A 36 -6.81 -18.25 -14.67
C ALA A 36 -7.68 -17.38 -15.59
N GLY A 37 -8.73 -16.78 -15.05
CA GLY A 37 -9.62 -15.86 -15.79
C GLY A 37 -8.89 -14.64 -16.33
N LEU A 38 -8.00 -14.03 -15.54
CA LEU A 38 -7.19 -12.88 -15.97
C LEU A 38 -6.17 -13.27 -17.05
N LEU A 39 -5.52 -14.43 -16.93
CA LEU A 39 -4.61 -14.96 -17.95
C LEU A 39 -5.36 -15.20 -19.28
N ALA A 40 -6.52 -15.84 -19.20
CA ALA A 40 -7.36 -16.10 -20.36
C ALA A 40 -7.85 -14.79 -20.99
N ALA A 41 -8.33 -13.83 -20.21
CA ALA A 41 -8.83 -12.55 -20.71
C ALA A 41 -7.74 -11.76 -21.47
N ASN A 42 -6.55 -11.59 -20.88
CA ASN A 42 -5.44 -10.89 -21.54
C ASN A 42 -4.97 -11.62 -22.81
N THR A 43 -4.92 -12.95 -22.78
CA THR A 43 -4.51 -13.75 -23.94
C THR A 43 -5.55 -13.70 -25.06
N LEU A 44 -6.84 -13.79 -24.75
CA LEU A 44 -7.92 -13.71 -25.74
C LEU A 44 -8.01 -12.31 -26.36
N ILE A 45 -7.86 -11.25 -25.56
CA ILE A 45 -7.81 -9.86 -26.04
C ILE A 45 -6.65 -9.66 -27.03
N TYR A 46 -5.51 -10.31 -26.77
CA TYR A 46 -4.35 -10.25 -27.67
C TYR A 46 -4.54 -11.08 -28.94
N LEU A 47 -4.99 -12.33 -28.82
CA LEU A 47 -5.13 -13.25 -29.95
C LEU A 47 -6.29 -12.93 -30.88
N ARG A 48 -7.35 -12.29 -30.36
CA ARG A 48 -8.57 -11.91 -31.11
C ARG A 48 -9.14 -13.04 -31.99
N PRO A 49 -9.45 -14.23 -31.44
CA PRO A 49 -9.97 -15.32 -32.26
C PRO A 49 -11.39 -15.04 -32.79
N GLY A 50 -11.60 -15.25 -34.10
CA GLY A 50 -12.92 -15.31 -34.72
C GLY A 50 -13.77 -14.05 -34.50
N ILE A 51 -14.94 -14.22 -33.88
CA ILE A 51 -15.90 -13.13 -33.63
C ILE A 51 -15.30 -12.04 -32.73
N LEU A 52 -14.34 -12.39 -31.87
CA LEU A 52 -13.74 -11.45 -30.93
C LEU A 52 -12.98 -10.31 -31.64
N ASP A 53 -12.43 -10.55 -32.83
CA ASP A 53 -11.75 -9.53 -33.63
C ASP A 53 -12.69 -8.38 -34.04
N ASN A 54 -13.95 -8.71 -34.33
CA ASN A 54 -14.96 -7.75 -34.76
C ASN A 54 -15.55 -6.94 -33.59
N ILE A 55 -15.56 -7.51 -32.38
CA ILE A 55 -16.14 -6.87 -31.19
C ILE A 55 -15.11 -6.01 -30.45
N LEU A 56 -13.85 -6.46 -30.40
CA LEU A 56 -12.83 -5.79 -29.61
C LEU A 56 -12.27 -4.56 -30.32
N PRO A 57 -12.24 -3.39 -29.65
CA PRO A 57 -11.67 -2.18 -30.24
C PRO A 57 -10.18 -2.37 -30.54
N THR A 58 -9.71 -1.80 -31.63
CA THR A 58 -8.30 -1.89 -32.05
C THR A 58 -7.35 -1.20 -31.05
N LEU A 59 -6.06 -1.55 -31.11
CA LEU A 59 -5.03 -0.98 -30.22
C LEU A 59 -5.03 0.56 -30.24
N ASN A 60 -5.18 1.17 -31.42
CA ASN A 60 -5.18 2.62 -31.62
C ASN A 60 -6.36 3.34 -30.93
N GLU A 61 -7.43 2.61 -30.66
CA GLU A 61 -8.60 3.15 -29.99
C GLU A 61 -8.51 3.04 -28.47
N VAL A 62 -7.65 2.17 -27.94
CA VAL A 62 -7.58 1.84 -26.51
C VAL A 62 -6.25 2.14 -25.85
N TRP A 63 -5.17 2.36 -26.61
CA TRP A 63 -3.88 2.75 -26.04
C TRP A 63 -4.02 3.97 -25.12
N PHE A 64 -3.42 3.86 -23.95
CA PHE A 64 -3.49 4.86 -22.90
C PHE A 64 -2.82 6.14 -23.39
N ASN A 65 -3.58 7.22 -23.48
CA ASN A 65 -3.07 8.55 -23.78
C ASN A 65 -3.68 9.54 -22.78
N PRO A 66 -2.88 10.20 -21.93
CA PRO A 66 -3.39 11.09 -20.89
C PRO A 66 -4.26 12.22 -21.44
N HIS A 67 -3.82 12.84 -22.54
CA HIS A 67 -4.54 13.93 -23.19
C HIS A 67 -5.92 13.47 -23.68
N LEU A 68 -6.00 12.38 -24.45
CA LEU A 68 -7.26 11.88 -25.01
C LEU A 68 -8.23 11.41 -23.92
N ILE A 69 -7.71 10.77 -22.86
CA ILE A 69 -8.52 10.35 -21.71
C ILE A 69 -9.16 11.56 -21.03
N VAL A 70 -8.37 12.60 -20.75
CA VAL A 70 -8.89 13.80 -20.05
C VAL A 70 -9.80 14.62 -20.95
N LYS A 71 -9.39 14.87 -22.19
CA LYS A 71 -10.13 15.72 -23.14
C LYS A 71 -11.48 15.12 -23.51
N ASN A 72 -11.53 13.81 -23.79
CA ASN A 72 -12.73 13.15 -24.30
C ASN A 72 -13.48 12.36 -23.22
N LYS A 73 -13.00 12.34 -21.97
CA LYS A 73 -13.49 11.44 -20.90
C LYS A 73 -13.50 9.98 -21.36
N ASP A 74 -12.45 9.57 -22.08
CA ASP A 74 -12.37 8.26 -22.74
C ASP A 74 -12.06 7.14 -21.71
N LEU A 75 -13.12 6.63 -21.08
CA LEU A 75 -13.03 5.54 -20.12
C LEU A 75 -12.56 4.22 -20.76
N LYS A 76 -12.80 4.05 -22.06
CA LYS A 76 -12.33 2.89 -22.82
C LYS A 76 -10.81 2.85 -22.82
N ARG A 77 -10.14 3.96 -23.16
CA ARG A 77 -8.67 4.06 -23.08
C ARG A 77 -8.16 3.92 -21.64
N PHE A 78 -8.88 4.50 -20.69
CA PHE A 78 -8.48 4.46 -19.29
C PHE A 78 -8.44 3.03 -18.74
N PHE A 79 -9.48 2.22 -18.96
CA PHE A 79 -9.55 0.87 -18.39
C PHE A 79 -8.99 -0.22 -19.32
N LEU A 80 -9.32 -0.20 -20.61
CA LEU A 80 -8.96 -1.31 -21.50
C LEU A 80 -7.47 -1.35 -21.82
N SER A 81 -6.77 -0.20 -21.85
CA SER A 81 -5.32 -0.15 -22.11
C SER A 81 -4.51 -1.13 -21.26
N ALA A 82 -4.93 -1.37 -20.01
CA ALA A 82 -4.30 -2.31 -19.08
C ALA A 82 -4.30 -3.75 -19.59
N PHE A 83 -5.23 -4.14 -20.47
CA PHE A 83 -5.40 -5.52 -20.93
C PHE A 83 -4.88 -5.76 -22.36
N TYR A 84 -4.53 -4.69 -23.08
CA TYR A 84 -3.97 -4.78 -24.42
C TYR A 84 -2.44 -4.91 -24.40
N HIS A 85 -1.89 -5.62 -25.38
CA HIS A 85 -0.46 -5.87 -25.50
C HIS A 85 -0.01 -5.63 -26.95
N ILE A 86 1.18 -5.04 -27.13
CA ILE A 86 1.69 -4.66 -28.47
C ILE A 86 2.50 -5.78 -29.16
N GLY A 87 2.86 -6.85 -28.45
CA GLY A 87 3.64 -7.94 -29.01
C GLY A 87 3.75 -9.17 -28.10
N ASP A 88 4.22 -10.27 -28.69
CA ASP A 88 4.24 -11.61 -28.07
C ASP A 88 5.08 -11.62 -26.79
N SER A 89 6.28 -11.05 -26.81
CA SER A 89 7.16 -10.98 -25.65
C SER A 89 6.53 -10.20 -24.50
N HIS A 90 5.92 -9.05 -24.81
CA HIS A 90 5.25 -8.23 -23.82
C HIS A 90 4.08 -8.97 -23.15
N LEU A 91 3.26 -9.67 -23.93
CA LEU A 91 2.20 -10.52 -23.37
C LEU A 91 2.79 -11.63 -22.49
N VAL A 92 3.76 -12.40 -23.00
CA VAL A 92 4.31 -13.57 -22.31
C VAL A 92 4.94 -13.19 -20.98
N TYR A 93 5.74 -12.13 -20.92
CA TYR A 93 6.33 -11.68 -19.66
C TYR A 93 5.27 -11.20 -18.66
N ASN A 94 4.24 -10.48 -19.11
CA ASN A 94 3.14 -10.08 -18.24
C ASN A 94 2.36 -11.30 -17.73
N MET A 95 2.06 -12.27 -18.59
CA MET A 95 1.29 -13.46 -18.20
C MET A 95 2.07 -14.39 -17.27
N MET A 96 3.38 -14.56 -17.49
CA MET A 96 4.23 -15.28 -16.53
C MET A 96 4.26 -14.57 -15.17
N SER A 97 4.48 -13.25 -15.17
CA SER A 97 4.49 -12.45 -13.96
C SER A 97 3.13 -12.47 -13.22
N LEU A 98 2.02 -12.46 -13.98
CA LEU A 98 0.66 -12.60 -13.46
C LEU A 98 0.42 -13.96 -12.83
N LEU A 99 0.84 -15.04 -13.50
CA LEU A 99 0.68 -16.40 -13.00
C LEU A 99 1.34 -16.56 -11.63
N TRP A 100 2.63 -16.19 -11.50
CA TRP A 100 3.38 -16.31 -10.26
C TRP A 100 2.80 -15.45 -9.12
N LYS A 101 2.49 -14.18 -9.40
CA LYS A 101 1.95 -13.26 -8.38
C LYS A 101 0.50 -13.58 -8.02
N GLY A 102 -0.30 -13.95 -9.02
CA GLY A 102 -1.70 -14.33 -8.87
C GLY A 102 -1.86 -15.61 -8.06
N LEU A 103 -1.07 -16.65 -8.35
CA LEU A 103 -1.05 -17.89 -7.56
C LEU A 103 -0.81 -17.62 -6.07
N GLN A 104 0.20 -16.83 -5.74
CA GLN A 104 0.53 -16.50 -4.35
C GLN A 104 -0.55 -15.65 -3.68
N LEU A 105 -0.96 -14.55 -4.32
CA LEU A 105 -1.91 -13.62 -3.74
C LEU A 105 -3.30 -14.27 -3.61
N GLU A 106 -3.82 -14.89 -4.66
CA GLU A 106 -5.15 -15.51 -4.66
C GLU A 106 -5.25 -16.67 -3.67
N THR A 107 -4.20 -17.50 -3.56
CA THR A 107 -4.17 -18.58 -2.55
C THR A 107 -4.10 -18.01 -1.13
N SER A 108 -3.39 -16.89 -0.92
CA SER A 108 -3.23 -16.30 0.42
C SER A 108 -4.46 -15.55 0.95
N MET A 109 -5.25 -14.91 0.08
CA MET A 109 -6.39 -14.07 0.50
C MET A 109 -7.76 -14.57 -0.01
N GLY A 110 -7.78 -15.57 -0.88
CA GLY A 110 -8.99 -16.06 -1.52
C GLY A 110 -9.40 -15.26 -2.76
N SER A 111 -10.16 -15.90 -3.64
CA SER A 111 -10.51 -15.39 -4.97
C SER A 111 -11.32 -14.09 -4.97
N VAL A 112 -12.28 -13.93 -4.05
CA VAL A 112 -13.13 -12.72 -4.01
C VAL A 112 -12.32 -11.50 -3.60
N GLU A 113 -11.52 -11.63 -2.54
CA GLU A 113 -10.66 -10.54 -2.07
C GLU A 113 -9.59 -10.21 -3.12
N PHE A 114 -8.99 -11.23 -3.75
CA PHE A 114 -8.05 -11.07 -4.84
C PHE A 114 -8.66 -10.34 -6.04
N ALA A 115 -9.85 -10.73 -6.49
CA ALA A 115 -10.55 -10.05 -7.59
C ALA A 115 -10.83 -8.58 -7.27
N SER A 116 -11.30 -8.29 -6.04
CA SER A 116 -11.55 -6.92 -5.58
C SER A 116 -10.27 -6.07 -5.54
N MET A 117 -9.16 -6.67 -5.10
CA MET A 117 -7.85 -6.04 -5.09
C MET A 117 -7.41 -5.72 -6.53
N VAL A 118 -7.44 -6.68 -7.45
CA VAL A 118 -7.03 -6.47 -8.84
C VAL A 118 -7.86 -5.36 -9.49
N ALA A 119 -9.18 -5.35 -9.29
CA ALA A 119 -10.05 -4.27 -9.79
C ALA A 119 -9.65 -2.89 -9.24
N ALA A 120 -9.39 -2.80 -7.94
CA ALA A 120 -8.92 -1.57 -7.30
C ALA A 120 -7.54 -1.13 -7.82
N LEU A 121 -6.61 -2.07 -8.02
CA LEU A 121 -5.28 -1.81 -8.54
C LEU A 121 -5.30 -1.36 -10.00
N VAL A 122 -6.19 -1.89 -10.85
CA VAL A 122 -6.41 -1.40 -12.22
C VAL A 122 -6.83 0.07 -12.18
N ALA A 123 -7.88 0.40 -11.41
CA ALA A 123 -8.37 1.78 -11.34
C ALA A 123 -7.32 2.76 -10.77
N MET A 124 -6.64 2.38 -9.68
CA MET A 124 -5.63 3.23 -9.04
C MET A 124 -4.37 3.38 -9.87
N SER A 125 -3.86 2.33 -10.52
CA SER A 125 -2.65 2.41 -11.36
C SER A 125 -2.88 3.33 -12.56
N GLN A 126 -4.00 3.18 -13.26
CA GLN A 126 -4.38 4.04 -14.38
C GLN A 126 -4.62 5.49 -13.91
N GLY A 127 -5.32 5.67 -12.79
CA GLY A 127 -5.62 6.98 -12.21
C GLY A 127 -4.36 7.73 -11.77
N ILE A 128 -3.44 7.07 -11.08
CA ILE A 128 -2.17 7.67 -10.65
C ILE A 128 -1.30 7.99 -11.85
N THR A 129 -1.21 7.10 -12.85
CA THR A 129 -0.47 7.37 -14.10
C THR A 129 -1.00 8.62 -14.79
N LEU A 130 -2.32 8.79 -14.85
CA LEU A 130 -2.96 9.97 -15.42
C LEU A 130 -2.62 11.26 -14.63
N ILE A 131 -2.69 11.19 -13.30
CA ILE A 131 -2.36 12.32 -12.42
C ILE A 131 -0.88 12.68 -12.56
N LEU A 132 0.02 11.69 -12.61
CA LEU A 132 1.45 11.91 -12.81
C LEU A 132 1.72 12.60 -14.16
N ALA A 133 1.14 12.10 -15.25
CA ALA A 133 1.32 12.70 -16.58
C ALA A 133 0.85 14.16 -16.62
N LYS A 134 -0.32 14.44 -16.03
CA LYS A 134 -0.86 15.80 -15.94
C LYS A 134 -0.02 16.70 -15.01
N SER A 135 0.52 16.15 -13.92
CA SER A 135 1.38 16.90 -13.01
C SER A 135 2.73 17.24 -13.66
N LEU A 136 3.29 16.34 -14.45
CA LEU A 136 4.51 16.59 -15.23
C LEU A 136 4.31 17.70 -16.26
N LEU A 137 3.15 17.75 -16.92
CA LEU A 137 2.78 18.88 -17.77
C LEU A 137 2.73 20.19 -16.96
N LEU A 138 1.99 20.22 -15.85
CA LEU A 138 1.75 21.46 -15.09
C LEU A 138 2.97 21.99 -14.33
N LEU A 139 3.85 21.12 -13.85
CA LEU A 139 4.97 21.49 -12.98
C LEU A 139 6.30 21.60 -13.72
N PHE A 140 6.47 20.89 -14.83
CA PHE A 140 7.74 20.76 -15.54
C PHE A 140 7.63 21.01 -17.05
N ASP A 141 6.45 21.45 -17.52
CA ASP A 141 6.15 21.70 -18.94
C ASP A 141 6.48 20.50 -19.86
N TYR A 142 6.30 19.30 -19.31
CA TYR A 142 6.69 18.06 -19.99
C TYR A 142 5.58 17.59 -20.93
N GLU A 143 5.36 18.35 -22.01
CA GLU A 143 4.28 18.11 -22.99
C GLU A 143 4.32 16.71 -23.59
N ARG A 144 5.52 16.17 -23.81
CA ARG A 144 5.71 14.88 -24.49
C ARG A 144 4.98 13.74 -23.80
N ALA A 145 5.10 13.63 -22.46
CA ALA A 145 4.42 12.57 -21.71
C ALA A 145 2.91 12.68 -21.72
N TYR A 146 2.38 13.90 -21.82
CA TYR A 146 0.95 14.12 -21.76
C TYR A 146 0.26 13.92 -23.13
N TYR A 147 0.88 14.41 -24.20
CA TYR A 147 0.28 14.41 -25.54
C TYR A 147 0.69 13.22 -26.41
N TYR A 148 1.95 12.76 -26.33
CA TYR A 148 2.53 11.86 -27.33
C TYR A 148 2.96 10.50 -26.78
N GLU A 149 3.14 10.35 -25.47
CA GLU A 149 3.41 9.04 -24.88
C GLU A 149 2.14 8.19 -24.83
N HIS A 150 2.32 6.92 -25.19
CA HIS A 150 1.27 5.94 -25.20
C HIS A 150 1.70 4.68 -24.46
N ALA A 151 0.79 4.11 -23.69
CA ALA A 151 1.05 2.90 -22.92
C ALA A 151 -0.06 1.88 -23.08
N VAL A 152 0.31 0.61 -23.03
CA VAL A 152 -0.61 -0.53 -22.93
C VAL A 152 0.04 -1.59 -22.05
N GLY A 153 -0.74 -2.52 -21.53
CA GLY A 153 -0.26 -3.71 -20.85
C GLY A 153 -0.59 -3.75 -19.36
N PHE A 154 -0.61 -4.98 -18.85
CA PHE A 154 -1.03 -5.26 -17.47
C PHE A 154 0.08 -4.98 -16.45
N SER A 155 1.26 -4.55 -16.93
CA SER A 155 2.48 -4.38 -16.14
C SER A 155 2.32 -3.42 -14.97
N GLY A 156 1.61 -2.29 -15.13
CA GLY A 156 1.33 -1.36 -14.01
C GLY A 156 0.58 -2.06 -12.86
N VAL A 157 -0.38 -2.92 -13.18
CA VAL A 157 -1.11 -3.73 -12.18
C VAL A 157 -0.18 -4.78 -11.56
N LEU A 158 0.72 -5.39 -12.33
CA LEU A 158 1.68 -6.38 -11.83
C LEU A 158 2.70 -5.77 -10.88
N PHE A 159 3.16 -4.53 -11.14
CA PHE A 159 3.98 -3.78 -10.20
C PHE A 159 3.22 -3.48 -8.91
N ALA A 160 1.95 -3.10 -9.01
CA ALA A 160 1.10 -2.89 -7.85
C ALA A 160 0.90 -4.18 -7.02
N MET A 161 0.61 -5.29 -7.69
CA MET A 161 0.52 -6.63 -7.07
C MET A 161 1.84 -7.03 -6.40
N LYS A 162 2.99 -6.71 -7.03
CA LYS A 162 4.31 -6.97 -6.43
C LYS A 162 4.50 -6.22 -5.12
N VAL A 163 4.08 -4.96 -5.06
CA VAL A 163 4.12 -4.17 -3.82
C VAL A 163 3.25 -4.82 -2.74
N VAL A 164 2.03 -5.24 -3.08
CA VAL A 164 1.12 -5.91 -2.11
C VAL A 164 1.68 -7.26 -1.63
N LEU A 165 2.25 -8.06 -2.54
CA LEU A 165 2.83 -9.35 -2.20
C LEU A 165 4.02 -9.20 -1.24
N ASN A 166 4.88 -8.21 -1.48
CA ASN A 166 6.10 -8.01 -0.71
C ASN A 166 5.93 -7.10 0.53
N SER A 167 4.71 -6.61 0.81
CA SER A 167 4.49 -5.74 1.97
C SER A 167 4.39 -6.49 3.29
N GLN A 168 4.22 -7.81 3.25
CA GLN A 168 4.05 -8.66 4.42
C GLN A 168 5.31 -9.48 4.75
N SER A 169 6.35 -9.40 3.90
CA SER A 169 7.61 -10.10 4.11
C SER A 169 8.69 -9.13 4.60
N ASP A 170 9.22 -9.39 5.80
CA ASP A 170 10.47 -8.77 6.28
C ASP A 170 11.72 -9.44 5.65
N ASP A 171 11.49 -10.43 4.78
CA ASP A 171 12.51 -11.25 4.15
C ASP A 171 13.16 -10.62 2.92
N TYR A 172 14.24 -11.23 2.46
CA TYR A 172 14.88 -10.93 1.19
C TYR A 172 14.26 -11.75 0.06
N THR A 173 14.12 -11.15 -1.12
CA THR A 173 13.62 -11.81 -2.32
C THR A 173 14.64 -11.71 -3.45
N TYR A 174 14.61 -12.68 -4.36
CA TYR A 174 15.47 -12.70 -5.53
C TYR A 174 14.81 -11.93 -6.68
N VAL A 175 15.46 -10.87 -7.14
CA VAL A 175 15.05 -10.12 -8.34
C VAL A 175 16.17 -10.25 -9.37
N HIS A 176 15.94 -11.05 -10.42
CA HIS A 176 16.94 -11.31 -11.47
C HIS A 176 18.31 -11.79 -10.95
N GLY A 177 18.31 -12.66 -9.91
CA GLY A 177 19.53 -13.19 -9.31
C GLY A 177 20.13 -12.31 -8.20
N LEU A 178 19.58 -11.12 -7.95
CA LEU A 178 20.01 -10.24 -6.86
C LEU A 178 19.13 -10.44 -5.62
N VAL A 179 19.76 -10.63 -4.46
CA VAL A 179 19.09 -10.70 -3.15
C VAL A 179 18.80 -9.28 -2.67
N ILE A 180 17.53 -8.91 -2.59
CA ILE A 180 17.10 -7.55 -2.24
C ILE A 180 16.02 -7.64 -1.16
N PRO A 181 16.01 -6.75 -0.14
CA PRO A 181 14.90 -6.71 0.81
C PRO A 181 13.56 -6.59 0.08
N SER A 182 12.57 -7.40 0.44
CA SER A 182 11.30 -7.53 -0.29
C SER A 182 10.62 -6.18 -0.54
N ARG A 183 10.68 -5.26 0.42
CA ARG A 183 10.17 -3.88 0.31
C ARG A 183 10.73 -3.06 -0.88
N TYR A 184 11.93 -3.37 -1.34
CA TYR A 184 12.58 -2.68 -2.47
C TYR A 184 12.48 -3.45 -3.78
N ALA A 185 11.90 -4.66 -3.78
CA ALA A 185 11.88 -5.53 -4.95
C ALA A 185 11.16 -4.90 -6.16
N ALA A 186 10.08 -4.13 -5.93
CA ALA A 186 9.37 -3.42 -6.99
C ALA A 186 10.22 -2.29 -7.59
N TRP A 187 10.98 -1.56 -6.77
CA TRP A 187 11.88 -0.50 -7.22
C TRP A 187 13.08 -1.07 -7.99
N ALA A 188 13.66 -2.16 -7.51
CA ALA A 188 14.73 -2.83 -8.22
C ALA A 188 14.28 -3.36 -9.59
N GLU A 189 13.10 -3.98 -9.67
CA GLU A 189 12.53 -4.43 -10.95
C GLU A 189 12.26 -3.27 -11.90
N LEU A 190 11.79 -2.12 -11.38
CA LEU A 190 11.60 -0.91 -12.20
C LEU A 190 12.92 -0.46 -12.85
N VAL A 191 14.00 -0.39 -12.07
CA VAL A 191 15.33 0.01 -12.57
C VAL A 191 15.82 -0.98 -13.62
N LEU A 192 15.74 -2.29 -13.33
CA LEU A 192 16.21 -3.33 -14.25
C LEU A 192 15.43 -3.32 -15.57
N ILE A 193 14.09 -3.24 -15.51
CA ILE A 193 13.27 -3.21 -16.72
C ILE A 193 13.57 -1.95 -17.56
N GLN A 194 13.77 -0.80 -16.92
CA GLN A 194 14.10 0.44 -17.64
C GLN A 194 15.48 0.36 -18.33
N MET A 195 16.42 -0.41 -17.77
CA MET A 195 17.73 -0.64 -18.37
C MET A 195 17.69 -1.64 -19.53
N PHE A 196 16.94 -2.73 -19.40
CA PHE A 196 16.97 -3.84 -20.37
C PHE A 196 15.91 -3.77 -21.45
N VAL A 197 14.79 -3.08 -21.23
CA VAL A 197 13.67 -2.98 -22.18
C VAL A 197 13.31 -1.52 -22.40
N PRO A 198 14.16 -0.75 -23.12
CA PRO A 198 13.85 0.64 -23.43
C PRO A 198 12.58 0.74 -24.29
N GLY A 199 11.66 1.61 -23.91
CA GLY A 199 10.39 1.84 -24.63
C GLY A 199 9.12 1.37 -23.90
N VAL A 200 9.25 0.69 -22.76
CA VAL A 200 8.09 0.45 -21.85
C VAL A 200 7.78 1.72 -21.04
N SER A 201 6.51 1.89 -20.66
CA SER A 201 6.07 3.10 -19.95
C SER A 201 6.58 3.12 -18.50
N PHE A 202 7.67 3.85 -18.27
CA PHE A 202 8.18 4.16 -16.92
C PHE A 202 7.07 4.72 -16.04
N LEU A 203 6.30 5.67 -16.58
CA LEU A 203 5.23 6.36 -15.84
C LEU A 203 4.12 5.39 -15.43
N GLY A 204 3.75 4.45 -16.30
CA GLY A 204 2.78 3.40 -15.99
C GLY A 204 3.25 2.45 -14.89
N HIS A 205 4.52 2.04 -14.92
CA HIS A 205 5.09 1.20 -13.86
C HIS A 205 5.21 1.94 -12.53
N LEU A 206 5.67 3.19 -12.54
CA LEU A 206 5.71 4.05 -11.36
C LEU A 206 4.30 4.26 -10.78
N GLY A 207 3.32 4.53 -11.64
CA GLY A 207 1.91 4.62 -11.25
C GLY A 207 1.40 3.32 -10.61
N GLY A 208 1.83 2.17 -11.11
CA GLY A 208 1.61 0.85 -10.52
C GLY A 208 2.18 0.70 -9.11
N ILE A 209 3.46 1.01 -8.90
CA ILE A 209 4.11 0.94 -7.58
C ILE A 209 3.37 1.83 -6.57
N LEU A 210 3.09 3.08 -6.96
CA LEU A 210 2.36 4.03 -6.12
C LEU A 210 0.93 3.56 -5.83
N ALA A 211 0.26 2.92 -6.80
CA ALA A 211 -1.07 2.32 -6.59
C ALA A 211 -1.05 1.19 -5.57
N GLY A 212 -0.03 0.32 -5.60
CA GLY A 212 0.15 -0.73 -4.59
C GLY A 212 0.35 -0.16 -3.19
N ILE A 213 1.18 0.88 -3.05
CA ILE A 213 1.38 1.58 -1.77
C ILE A 213 0.07 2.23 -1.29
N LEU A 214 -0.66 2.90 -2.20
CA LEU A 214 -1.94 3.53 -1.88
C LEU A 214 -2.98 2.49 -1.43
N TYR A 215 -3.08 1.37 -2.14
CA TYR A 215 -3.98 0.27 -1.79
C TYR A 215 -3.72 -0.25 -0.37
N LEU A 216 -2.47 -0.53 -0.03
CA LEU A 216 -2.09 -1.01 1.31
C LEU A 216 -2.43 0.01 2.40
N ARG A 217 -2.20 1.30 2.14
CA ARG A 217 -2.57 2.37 3.08
C ARG A 217 -4.08 2.47 3.27
N LEU A 218 -4.87 2.29 2.20
CA LEU A 218 -6.33 2.30 2.28
C LEU A 218 -6.84 1.06 3.02
N LYS A 219 -6.35 -0.13 2.66
CA LYS A 219 -6.72 -1.41 3.29
C LYS A 219 -6.39 -1.43 4.79
N GLY A 220 -5.21 -0.93 5.18
CA GLY A 220 -4.83 -0.79 6.58
C GLY A 220 -5.66 0.23 7.36
N SER A 221 -6.15 1.29 6.69
CA SER A 221 -7.05 2.28 7.31
C SER A 221 -8.48 1.76 7.48
N ASN A 222 -8.94 0.88 6.58
CA ASN A 222 -10.31 0.33 6.59
C ASN A 222 -10.58 -0.69 7.71
N ARG A 223 -9.57 -1.08 8.49
CA ARG A 223 -9.75 -1.95 9.67
C ARG A 223 -10.41 -1.22 10.87
N GLY A 224 -10.86 0.04 10.72
CA GLY A 224 -11.46 0.78 11.85
C GLY A 224 -12.36 1.99 11.59
N GLN A 225 -12.82 2.33 10.37
CA GLN A 225 -13.81 3.42 10.14
C GLN A 225 -14.39 3.49 8.70
N ASP A 226 -15.54 4.15 8.55
CA ASP A 226 -16.42 4.15 7.35
C ASP A 226 -15.77 4.65 6.02
N PRO A 227 -15.99 3.94 4.89
CA PRO A 227 -15.21 4.07 3.65
C PRO A 227 -15.46 5.35 2.84
N LEU A 228 -16.62 6.00 2.97
CA LEU A 228 -16.99 7.15 2.13
C LEU A 228 -16.39 8.48 2.60
N THR A 229 -16.26 8.67 3.92
CA THR A 229 -15.73 9.90 4.53
C THR A 229 -14.23 10.05 4.28
N ILE A 230 -13.52 8.92 4.11
CA ILE A 230 -12.07 8.87 3.86
C ILE A 230 -11.74 9.21 2.41
N LEU A 231 -12.54 8.74 1.44
CA LEU A 231 -12.34 9.01 0.01
C LEU A 231 -12.43 10.52 -0.28
N MET A 232 -13.44 11.19 0.28
CA MET A 232 -13.60 12.65 0.14
C MET A 232 -12.45 13.41 0.80
N ARG A 233 -12.05 13.04 2.03
CA ARG A 233 -10.99 13.76 2.77
C ARG A 233 -9.60 13.58 2.15
N ARG A 234 -9.31 12.45 1.49
CA ARG A 234 -8.00 12.16 0.87
C ARG A 234 -7.84 12.71 -0.55
N ILE A 235 -8.90 12.78 -1.35
CA ILE A 235 -8.85 13.43 -2.68
C ILE A 235 -8.54 14.93 -2.52
N THR A 236 -9.17 15.61 -1.55
CA THR A 236 -8.91 17.02 -1.26
C THR A 236 -7.50 17.25 -0.71
N GLY A 237 -6.95 16.28 0.04
CA GLY A 237 -5.57 16.33 0.52
C GLY A 237 -4.52 16.15 -0.59
N LEU A 238 -4.75 15.21 -1.52
CA LEU A 238 -3.86 14.93 -2.65
C LEU A 238 -3.88 16.04 -3.71
N LEU A 239 -5.04 16.66 -3.96
CA LEU A 239 -5.14 17.84 -4.84
C LEU A 239 -4.39 19.05 -4.28
N ASN A 240 -4.35 19.21 -2.95
CA ASN A 240 -3.69 20.34 -2.29
C ASN A 240 -2.21 20.09 -1.98
N TRP A 241 -1.72 18.84 -2.08
CA TRP A 241 -0.33 18.48 -1.82
C TRP A 241 0.69 19.14 -2.77
N PRO A 242 0.50 19.17 -4.11
CA PRO A 242 1.43 19.86 -5.00
C PRO A 242 1.48 21.37 -4.75
N PHE A 243 0.33 21.99 -4.43
CA PHE A 243 0.26 23.41 -4.08
C PHE A 243 1.01 23.75 -2.78
N LYS A 244 0.94 22.89 -1.75
CA LYS A 244 1.65 23.08 -0.48
C LYS A 244 3.16 22.82 -0.60
N PHE A 245 3.57 21.84 -1.40
CA PHE A 245 4.98 21.55 -1.66
C PHE A 245 5.67 22.70 -2.39
N VAL A 246 5.03 23.24 -3.43
CA VAL A 246 5.52 24.41 -4.17
C VAL A 246 5.56 25.65 -3.26
N ARG A 247 4.51 25.91 -2.46
CA ARG A 247 4.49 27.02 -1.50
C ARG A 247 5.63 26.96 -0.48
N ASN A 248 5.99 25.77 0.00
CA ASN A 248 7.09 25.58 0.96
C ASN A 248 8.48 25.76 0.33
N LEU A 249 8.63 25.52 -0.98
CA LEU A 249 9.87 25.82 -1.70
C LEU A 249 10.06 27.33 -1.90
N PHE A 250 8.98 28.11 -2.07
CA PHE A 250 9.04 29.57 -2.26
C PHE A 250 9.10 30.38 -0.95
N LEU A 251 8.62 29.86 0.19
CA LEU A 251 8.69 30.55 1.49
C LEU A 251 10.04 30.39 2.21
N SER A 252 10.92 29.51 1.71
CA SER A 252 12.26 29.24 2.27
C SER A 252 13.24 30.42 2.11
N GLN A 253 12.91 31.43 1.30
CA GLN A 253 13.85 32.50 0.94
C GLN A 253 13.75 33.77 1.80
N GLN A 254 12.90 33.82 2.82
CA GLN A 254 12.71 35.06 3.59
C GLN A 254 12.77 34.86 5.11
N ARG A 255 14.02 34.85 5.62
CA ARG A 255 14.56 35.60 6.79
C ARG A 255 15.59 34.79 7.60
N ARG A 256 16.88 35.05 7.33
CA ARG A 256 17.91 35.23 8.38
C ARG A 256 17.69 36.65 8.97
N ILE A 257 17.96 36.99 10.23
CA ILE A 257 19.28 37.34 10.81
C ILE A 257 19.07 37.78 12.31
N HIS A 258 19.97 37.35 13.22
CA HIS A 258 20.41 37.89 14.55
C HIS A 258 19.37 38.02 15.71
N GLY A 259 19.67 37.91 17.01
CA GLY A 259 20.89 37.68 17.81
C GLY A 259 20.69 38.22 19.25
N ARG A 260 21.24 37.52 20.28
CA ARG A 260 21.77 38.01 21.59
C ARG A 260 20.84 38.47 22.77
N GLY A 261 20.99 37.80 23.94
CA GLY A 261 20.76 38.25 25.34
C GLY A 261 19.30 38.53 25.77
N THR A 262 18.79 38.39 27.01
CA THR A 262 19.33 38.23 28.38
C THR A 262 18.18 37.78 29.32
N VAL A 263 18.49 37.30 30.52
CA VAL A 263 17.62 36.76 31.59
C VAL A 263 16.56 37.72 32.17
N GLY A 264 15.44 37.17 32.72
CA GLY A 264 14.69 37.80 33.83
C GLY A 264 13.14 37.72 33.82
N ARG A 265 12.60 36.82 34.67
CA ARG A 265 11.47 36.99 35.63
C ARG A 265 10.13 37.65 35.19
N GLY A 266 9.03 36.91 35.45
CA GLY A 266 7.73 37.49 35.91
C GLY A 266 6.53 37.32 34.96
N GLN A 267 5.56 36.49 35.35
CA GLN A 267 4.16 36.43 34.86
C GLN A 267 3.42 37.79 35.01
N PRO A 268 2.20 38.03 34.46
CA PRO A 268 1.22 37.08 33.88
C PRO A 268 0.53 37.51 32.55
N SER A 269 -0.26 36.58 32.00
CA SER A 269 -1.44 36.81 31.14
C SER A 269 -1.30 37.71 29.91
N GLY A 270 -1.01 37.08 28.76
CA GLY A 270 -1.29 37.63 27.44
C GLY A 270 -1.47 36.47 26.46
N ARG A 271 -2.60 36.42 25.75
CA ARG A 271 -2.88 35.41 24.71
C ARG A 271 -1.72 35.35 23.72
N SER A 272 -0.93 34.28 23.79
CA SER A 272 0.17 34.02 22.86
C SER A 272 -0.41 33.51 21.54
N PHE A 273 -0.47 34.38 20.53
CA PHE A 273 -0.62 33.98 19.14
C PHE A 273 0.75 33.52 18.64
N GLY A 274 0.97 32.21 18.69
CA GLY A 274 2.20 31.56 18.26
C GLY A 274 2.02 30.05 18.12
N PRO A 275 2.97 29.36 17.44
CA PRO A 275 2.94 27.92 17.27
C PRO A 275 2.88 27.21 18.63
N TRP A 276 2.17 26.09 18.71
CA TRP A 276 1.97 25.36 19.95
C TRP A 276 2.61 23.98 19.88
N ARG A 277 3.30 23.61 20.95
CA ARG A 277 3.96 22.31 21.05
C ARG A 277 3.01 21.25 21.57
N CYS A 278 2.91 20.12 20.87
CA CYS A 278 2.09 19.00 21.30
C CYS A 278 2.63 18.40 22.61
N ARG A 279 1.75 18.18 23.60
CA ARG A 279 2.12 17.60 24.89
C ARG A 279 2.42 16.11 24.83
N VAL A 280 1.89 15.40 23.84
CA VAL A 280 2.05 13.94 23.69
C VAL A 280 3.33 13.59 22.91
N CYS A 281 3.60 14.29 21.82
CA CYS A 281 4.72 13.94 20.93
C CYS A 281 5.76 15.06 20.73
N SER A 282 5.63 16.19 21.42
CA SER A 282 6.52 17.36 21.34
C SER A 282 6.64 18.05 19.97
N PHE A 283 5.80 17.68 19.00
CA PHE A 283 5.77 18.31 17.68
C PHE A 283 5.24 19.75 17.75
N ASP A 284 5.91 20.69 17.09
CA ASP A 284 5.50 22.10 17.03
C ASP A 284 4.47 22.31 15.92
N ASN A 285 3.23 22.59 16.32
CA ASN A 285 2.10 22.77 15.42
C ASN A 285 1.88 24.25 15.14
N SER A 286 1.37 24.52 13.94
CA SER A 286 0.93 25.86 13.57
C SER A 286 -0.25 26.32 14.43
N GLU A 287 -0.37 27.63 14.65
CA GLU A 287 -1.41 28.24 15.47
C GLU A 287 -2.83 28.01 14.95
N LEU A 288 -2.97 27.80 13.63
CA LEU A 288 -4.25 27.58 12.93
C LEU A 288 -4.81 26.17 13.15
N LEU A 289 -4.05 25.29 13.78
CA LEU A 289 -4.43 23.90 14.00
C LEU A 289 -4.77 23.67 15.46
N ASN A 290 -5.98 23.18 15.69
CA ASN A 290 -6.44 22.78 17.02
C ASN A 290 -6.14 21.30 17.31
N VAL A 291 -5.42 20.63 16.42
CA VAL A 291 -5.08 19.21 16.51
C VAL A 291 -3.64 19.03 16.05
N CYS A 292 -2.88 18.16 16.73
CA CYS A 292 -1.49 17.91 16.40
C CYS A 292 -1.34 17.19 15.06
N GLU A 293 -0.49 17.70 14.16
CA GLU A 293 -0.27 17.11 12.83
C GLU A 293 0.35 15.70 12.90
N MET A 294 1.14 15.41 13.93
CA MET A 294 1.89 14.15 14.04
C MET A 294 1.09 13.03 14.72
N CYS A 295 0.40 13.36 15.83
CA CYS A 295 -0.27 12.35 16.66
C CYS A 295 -1.78 12.60 16.86
N SER A 296 -2.34 13.63 16.21
CA SER A 296 -3.76 13.98 16.27
C SER A 296 -4.32 14.30 17.66
N THR A 297 -3.46 14.62 18.63
CA THR A 297 -3.90 15.10 19.96
C THR A 297 -4.46 16.52 19.85
N GLU A 298 -5.62 16.78 20.44
CA GLU A 298 -6.25 18.10 20.44
C GLU A 298 -5.47 19.12 21.28
N ARG A 299 -5.55 20.39 20.87
CA ARG A 299 -4.98 21.53 21.56
C ARG A 299 -5.93 21.95 22.68
N GLU A 300 -5.52 21.79 23.94
CA GLU A 300 -6.29 22.29 25.07
C GLU A 300 -6.40 23.82 25.01
N GLY A 301 -7.62 24.35 24.85
CA GLY A 301 -7.84 25.80 24.91
C GLY A 301 -9.06 26.40 24.21
N ASN A 302 -10.03 25.62 23.72
CA ASN A 302 -11.26 26.20 23.14
C ASN A 302 -12.52 25.57 23.74
N VAL A 303 -12.88 26.00 24.96
CA VAL A 303 -14.21 25.83 25.52
C VAL A 303 -14.72 27.23 25.85
N ASP A 304 -15.42 27.84 24.90
CA ASP A 304 -16.19 29.04 25.16
C ASP A 304 -17.45 28.67 25.95
N GLY A 305 -17.69 29.43 27.02
CA GLY A 305 -18.72 29.14 28.01
C GLY A 305 -20.14 29.39 27.50
N SER A 306 -21.06 28.55 27.98
CA SER A 306 -22.43 28.93 28.35
C SER A 306 -23.10 27.80 29.14
N SER A 307 -23.36 28.09 30.41
CA SER A 307 -24.50 27.68 31.25
C SER A 307 -24.07 27.27 32.67
N ALA A 308 -24.45 28.13 33.61
CA ALA A 308 -24.32 27.95 35.05
C ALA A 308 -25.52 27.19 35.62
N PHE A 309 -25.33 26.68 36.85
CA PHE A 309 -26.28 25.98 37.75
C PHE A 309 -26.61 24.52 37.37
N HIS A 310 -26.42 23.49 38.19
CA HIS A 310 -26.53 23.39 39.65
C HIS A 310 -25.56 22.37 40.27
N SER A 311 -25.15 22.70 41.49
CA SER A 311 -24.51 21.91 42.55
C SER A 311 -24.77 20.38 42.56
N ARG A 312 -23.70 19.58 42.66
CA ARG A 312 -23.46 18.61 43.77
C ARG A 312 -22.11 17.89 43.65
N ARG A 313 -21.36 17.94 44.77
CA ARG A 313 -20.31 17.01 45.26
C ARG A 313 -19.92 15.82 44.36
N GLY A 314 -18.63 15.66 44.12
CA GLY A 314 -18.05 14.34 43.87
C GLY A 314 -16.67 14.31 43.23
N ARG A 315 -15.65 14.10 44.06
CA ARG A 315 -14.45 13.27 43.84
C ARG A 315 -13.82 13.23 42.43
N GLU A 316 -12.57 13.69 42.38
CA GLU A 316 -11.55 13.38 41.38
C GLU A 316 -11.66 11.94 40.84
N ARG A 317 -11.84 11.80 39.52
CA ARG A 317 -11.51 10.59 38.76
C ARG A 317 -10.92 11.03 37.42
N GLY A 318 -9.61 10.84 37.29
CA GLY A 318 -8.94 10.83 35.99
C GLY A 318 -9.49 9.67 35.16
N LEU A 319 -9.71 9.92 33.86
CA LEU A 319 -10.11 8.89 32.91
C LEU A 319 -8.94 7.92 32.68
N SER A 320 -9.05 6.70 33.21
CA SER A 320 -8.12 5.60 32.93
C SER A 320 -8.90 4.38 32.47
N GLY A 321 -9.26 4.32 31.18
CA GLY A 321 -9.91 3.14 30.56
C GLY A 321 -8.95 2.01 30.19
N LEU A 322 -7.79 1.93 30.85
CA LEU A 322 -6.73 0.95 30.58
C LEU A 322 -6.26 0.32 31.89
N TRP A 323 -6.00 -0.99 31.88
CA TRP A 323 -5.34 -1.71 32.97
C TRP A 323 -4.02 -2.34 32.49
N ARG A 324 -2.98 -2.22 33.31
CA ARG A 324 -1.65 -2.77 33.00
C ARG A 324 -1.53 -4.21 33.49
N CYS A 325 -1.17 -5.13 32.61
CA CYS A 325 -0.94 -6.53 32.96
C CYS A 325 0.30 -6.68 33.86
N GLN A 326 0.14 -7.37 34.99
CA GLN A 326 1.24 -7.58 35.95
C GLN A 326 2.32 -8.56 35.48
N ALA A 327 2.01 -9.43 34.51
CA ALA A 327 2.94 -10.45 34.04
C ALA A 327 3.85 -9.98 32.90
N CYS A 328 3.34 -9.13 32.00
CA CYS A 328 4.09 -8.67 30.82
C CYS A 328 4.08 -7.16 30.62
N SER A 329 3.51 -6.38 31.56
CA SER A 329 3.42 -4.92 31.55
C SER A 329 2.65 -4.27 30.38
N PHE A 330 1.92 -5.07 29.60
CA PHE A 330 1.10 -4.57 28.50
C PHE A 330 -0.15 -3.85 29.01
N ASP A 331 -0.48 -2.69 28.43
CA ASP A 331 -1.66 -1.89 28.78
C ASP A 331 -2.86 -2.37 27.96
N ASN A 332 -3.80 -3.05 28.63
CA ASN A 332 -5.01 -3.60 28.02
C ASN A 332 -6.20 -2.66 28.26
N SER A 333 -7.20 -2.72 27.39
CA SER A 333 -8.49 -2.04 27.61
C SER A 333 -9.18 -2.54 28.88
N GLU A 334 -9.83 -1.66 29.64
CA GLU A 334 -10.68 -2.05 30.77
C GLU A 334 -11.83 -3.00 30.39
N LEU A 335 -12.19 -3.07 29.11
CA LEU A 335 -13.19 -4.00 28.58
C LEU A 335 -12.68 -5.44 28.46
N LEU A 336 -11.36 -5.63 28.49
CA LEU A 336 -10.73 -6.94 28.40
C LEU A 336 -10.39 -7.45 29.79
N ILE A 337 -10.87 -8.66 30.09
CA ILE A 337 -10.60 -9.34 31.37
C ILE A 337 -9.30 -10.15 31.27
N THR A 338 -8.89 -10.55 30.06
CA THR A 338 -7.64 -11.26 29.77
C THR A 338 -6.65 -10.36 29.05
N CYS A 339 -5.35 -10.56 29.30
CA CYS A 339 -4.31 -9.84 28.58
C CYS A 339 -4.17 -10.37 27.15
N GLU A 340 -4.15 -9.48 26.16
CA GLU A 340 -4.05 -9.85 24.73
C GLU A 340 -2.72 -10.51 24.36
N ILE A 341 -1.65 -10.19 25.11
CA ILE A 341 -0.30 -10.66 24.80
C ILE A 341 0.01 -12.00 25.47
N CYS A 342 -0.34 -12.15 26.75
CA CYS A 342 0.05 -13.31 27.56
C CYS A 342 -1.14 -14.17 28.03
N GLY A 343 -2.37 -13.73 27.81
CA GLY A 343 -3.60 -14.46 28.16
C GLY A 343 -3.95 -14.47 29.65
N ILE A 344 -3.20 -13.76 30.50
CA ILE A 344 -3.43 -13.73 31.96
C ILE A 344 -4.60 -12.80 32.30
N GLU A 345 -5.48 -13.26 33.18
CA GLU A 345 -6.64 -12.48 33.64
C GLU A 345 -6.26 -11.33 34.59
N ARG A 346 -7.04 -10.26 34.53
CA ARG A 346 -6.83 -8.98 35.22
C ARG A 346 -6.85 -9.13 36.74
N ASP A 347 -7.76 -9.94 37.25
CA ASP A 347 -7.92 -10.21 38.67
C ASP A 347 -7.42 -11.63 38.92
N GLY A 348 -6.18 -11.75 39.38
CA GLY A 348 -5.43 -13.01 39.50
C GLY A 348 -6.00 -14.05 40.47
N ASN A 349 -7.22 -14.53 40.24
CA ASN A 349 -7.77 -15.71 40.87
C ASN A 349 -7.76 -16.87 39.87
N ALA A 350 -6.78 -17.75 40.04
CA ALA A 350 -6.77 -19.04 39.37
C ALA A 350 -8.01 -19.86 39.80
N THR A 351 -9.07 -19.88 38.98
CA THR A 351 -10.17 -20.82 39.14
C THR A 351 -10.07 -21.94 38.10
N GLY A 352 -9.48 -23.05 38.55
CA GLY A 352 -10.05 -24.39 38.36
C GLY A 352 -10.00 -25.10 36.99
N ALA A 353 -9.70 -24.45 35.87
CA ALA A 353 -9.81 -25.13 34.55
C ALA A 353 -8.49 -25.42 33.82
N SER A 354 -7.33 -25.04 34.37
CA SER A 354 -6.02 -25.13 33.69
C SER A 354 -4.99 -26.05 34.38
N ALA A 355 -5.34 -26.68 35.50
CA ALA A 355 -4.45 -27.59 36.23
C ALA A 355 -4.06 -28.85 35.44
N ILE A 356 -4.87 -29.30 34.47
CA ILE A 356 -4.57 -30.51 33.69
C ILE A 356 -3.63 -30.22 32.50
N ARG A 357 -3.57 -28.98 32.00
CA ARG A 357 -2.73 -28.64 30.83
C ARG A 357 -1.31 -28.20 31.19
N GLN A 358 -1.06 -27.78 32.44
CA GLN A 358 0.27 -27.38 32.89
C GLN A 358 1.14 -28.55 33.39
N GLN A 359 0.53 -29.68 33.77
CA GLN A 359 1.30 -30.86 34.21
C GLN A 359 1.99 -31.56 33.02
N ASN A 360 1.42 -31.48 31.82
CA ASN A 360 2.01 -32.06 30.60
C ASN A 360 3.11 -31.22 29.92
N ARG A 361 3.38 -29.98 30.36
CA ARG A 361 4.49 -29.15 29.83
C ARG A 361 5.69 -29.01 30.77
N ARG A 362 5.61 -29.47 32.02
CA ARG A 362 6.74 -29.43 32.97
C ARG A 362 7.69 -30.63 32.91
N LEU A 363 7.38 -31.66 32.12
CA LEU A 363 8.24 -32.86 31.98
C LEU A 363 9.36 -32.72 30.93
N HIS A 364 9.45 -31.61 30.18
CA HIS A 364 10.37 -31.52 29.03
C HIS A 364 11.18 -30.24 28.86
N ASN A 365 11.24 -29.36 29.86
CA ASN A 365 12.20 -28.24 29.80
C ASN A 365 13.42 -28.51 30.69
N PRO A 366 14.63 -28.68 30.11
CA PRO A 366 15.84 -28.86 30.89
C PRO A 366 16.15 -27.59 31.70
N SER A 367 16.74 -27.78 32.88
CA SER A 367 17.02 -26.68 33.80
C SER A 367 18.02 -25.67 33.20
N PRO A 368 18.01 -24.41 33.67
CA PRO A 368 18.95 -23.38 33.21
C PRO A 368 20.43 -23.77 33.36
N GLU A 369 20.76 -24.58 34.37
CA GLU A 369 22.10 -25.17 34.61
C GLU A 369 22.50 -26.14 33.48
N GLU A 370 21.55 -26.91 32.98
CA GLU A 370 21.77 -27.92 31.95
C GLU A 370 21.90 -27.32 30.54
N LEU A 371 21.17 -26.23 30.28
CA LEU A 371 21.37 -25.38 29.11
C LEU A 371 22.72 -24.66 29.15
N ARG A 372 23.26 -24.36 30.34
CA ARG A 372 24.58 -23.75 30.52
C ARG A 372 25.70 -24.77 30.26
N ARG A 373 25.58 -26.01 30.74
CA ARG A 373 26.52 -27.12 30.42
C ARG A 373 26.59 -27.42 28.92
N ARG A 374 25.44 -27.59 28.26
CA ARG A 374 25.37 -27.88 26.81
C ARG A 374 25.95 -26.76 25.93
N ARG A 375 26.04 -25.54 26.46
CA ARG A 375 26.62 -24.40 25.76
C ARG A 375 28.15 -24.38 25.88
N LEU A 376 28.71 -24.88 26.98
CA LEU A 376 30.15 -24.99 27.20
C LEU A 376 30.77 -26.16 26.43
N GLU A 377 30.06 -27.29 26.33
CA GLU A 377 30.50 -28.45 25.55
C GLU A 377 30.61 -28.17 24.05
N ARG A 378 29.84 -27.19 23.53
CA ARG A 378 29.85 -26.81 22.10
C ARG A 378 31.10 -26.02 21.66
N TYR A 379 31.90 -25.53 22.59
CA TYR A 379 33.11 -24.73 22.31
C TYR A 379 34.41 -25.44 22.69
N SER A 380 34.34 -26.72 23.07
CA SER A 380 35.48 -27.51 23.56
C SER A 380 35.87 -28.67 22.63
N GLY A 381 35.36 -28.69 21.39
CA GLY A 381 35.57 -29.76 20.41
C GLY A 381 36.12 -29.24 19.10
#